data_AF-A0A929ZW05-F1
#
_entry.id   AF-A0A929ZW05-F1
#
_cell.length_a   1.000
_cell.length_b   1.000
_cell.length_c   1.000
_cell.angle_alpha   90.00
_cell.angle_beta   90.00
_cell.angle_gamma   90.00
#
_symmetry.space_group_name_H-M   'P 1'
#
loop_
_entity.id
_entity.type
_entity.pdbx_description
1 polymer ?
#
loop_
_entity_poly.entity_id
_entity_poly.type
_entity_poly.pdbx_seq_one_letter_code
_entity_poly.pdbx_strand_id
1 'polypeptide(L)'
;MKKIISNIKIIYIIVVILLSFIAYILWYPFRDFITAAADILAIPSLIISLDVLHTVQITPENFNNYSKVCSIENVTKSEIKERAKSAFDSKLGKLKQLKKICRGFYYNIEGEADIAGTVVNQINSRKNEFYDFFIDTKEYIFHDYFRNSNFSGISKSFSKETLDRILSQNEMLQISNKLVELNKIDFTEKNLAEHDKDVIKLLFIDNGLMDKYLNMCTSAYASMGNEE
;
A
#
# COMPACT_ATOMS: atom_id res chain seq x y z
N MET A 1 -75.13 17.02 -0.77
CA MET A 1 -73.80 16.45 -0.42
C MET A 1 -72.65 16.94 -1.32
N LYS A 2 -72.71 16.83 -2.67
CA LYS A 2 -71.59 17.25 -3.56
C LYS A 2 -71.11 18.71 -3.38
N LYS A 3 -72.02 19.66 -3.14
CA LYS A 3 -71.68 21.09 -2.96
C LYS A 3 -70.90 21.39 -1.66
N ILE A 4 -71.17 20.64 -0.59
CA ILE A 4 -70.51 20.80 0.72
C ILE A 4 -69.07 20.26 0.65
N ILE A 5 -68.87 19.10 0.01
CA ILE A 5 -67.55 18.48 -0.19
C ILE A 5 -66.66 19.37 -1.08
N SER A 6 -67.23 20.03 -2.08
CA SER A 6 -66.51 20.99 -2.93
C SER A 6 -66.02 22.21 -2.16
N ASN A 7 -66.83 22.75 -1.25
CA ASN A 7 -66.46 23.92 -0.44
C ASN A 7 -65.37 23.58 0.59
N ILE A 8 -65.38 22.37 1.16
CA ILE A 8 -64.32 21.92 2.10
C ILE A 8 -62.96 21.83 1.40
N LYS A 9 -62.90 21.32 0.16
CA LYS A 9 -61.65 21.27 -0.62
C LYS A 9 -61.09 22.66 -0.94
N ILE A 10 -61.97 23.60 -1.29
CA ILE A 10 -61.56 24.99 -1.56
C ILE A 10 -61.01 25.65 -0.29
N ILE A 11 -61.67 25.45 0.85
CA ILE A 11 -61.20 25.98 2.14
C ILE A 11 -59.83 25.37 2.52
N TYR A 12 -59.64 24.07 2.31
CA TYR A 12 -58.36 23.42 2.58
C TYR A 12 -57.22 23.99 1.72
N ILE A 13 -57.46 24.21 0.42
CA ILE A 13 -56.47 24.82 -0.47
C ILE A 13 -56.11 26.23 0.00
N ILE A 14 -57.09 27.04 0.41
CA ILE A 14 -56.86 28.39 0.92
C ILE A 14 -56.00 28.36 2.19
N VAL A 15 -56.28 27.43 3.11
CA VAL A 15 -55.52 27.28 4.37
C VAL A 15 -54.08 26.87 4.10
N VAL A 16 -53.84 25.95 3.16
CA VAL A 16 -52.48 25.53 2.78
C VAL A 16 -51.69 26.69 2.18
N ILE A 17 -52.31 27.47 1.28
CA ILE A 17 -51.67 28.66 0.68
C ILE A 17 -51.33 29.68 1.76
N LEU A 18 -52.24 29.91 2.73
CA LEU A 18 -52.03 30.85 3.82
C LEU A 18 -50.87 30.39 4.74
N LEU A 19 -50.80 29.10 5.06
CA LEU A 19 -49.71 28.54 5.86
C LEU A 19 -48.36 28.64 5.13
N SER A 20 -48.31 28.36 3.82
CA SER A 20 -47.11 28.54 3.02
C SER A 20 -46.66 30.00 2.96
N PHE A 21 -47.60 30.94 2.89
CA PHE A 21 -47.31 32.37 2.91
C PHE A 21 -46.76 32.84 4.26
N ILE A 22 -47.33 32.37 5.37
CA ILE A 22 -46.83 32.65 6.73
C ILE A 22 -45.43 32.07 6.93
N ALA A 23 -45.20 30.82 6.49
CA ALA A 23 -43.89 30.19 6.55
C ALA A 23 -42.84 30.96 5.74
N TYR A 24 -43.21 31.48 4.57
CA TYR A 24 -42.34 32.32 3.74
C TYR A 24 -41.96 33.64 4.44
N ILE A 25 -42.92 34.32 5.08
CA ILE A 25 -42.67 35.56 5.84
C ILE A 25 -41.76 35.29 7.05
N LEU A 26 -41.98 34.18 7.77
CA LEU A 26 -41.16 33.80 8.93
C LEU A 26 -39.74 33.34 8.54
N TRP A 27 -39.54 32.87 7.31
CA TRP A 27 -38.23 32.43 6.82
C TRP A 27 -37.24 33.59 6.63
N TYR A 28 -37.73 34.78 6.25
CA TYR A 28 -36.89 35.94 5.98
C TYR A 28 -36.04 36.39 7.19
N PRO A 29 -36.63 36.64 8.39
CA PRO A 29 -35.84 37.01 9.56
C PRO A 29 -35.01 35.85 10.11
N PHE A 30 -35.43 34.60 9.91
CA PHE A 30 -34.68 33.42 10.35
C PHE A 30 -33.40 33.22 9.52
N ARG A 31 -33.45 33.50 8.22
CA ARG A 31 -32.26 33.48 7.34
C ARG A 31 -31.21 34.49 7.79
N ASP A 32 -31.63 35.72 8.10
CA ASP A 32 -30.71 36.77 8.56
C ASP A 32 -30.09 36.40 9.92
N PHE A 33 -30.86 35.76 10.81
CA PHE A 33 -30.35 35.22 12.08
C PHE A 33 -29.31 34.11 11.88
N ILE A 34 -29.56 33.14 11.00
CA ILE A 34 -28.60 32.05 10.71
C ILE A 34 -27.32 32.60 10.08
N THR A 35 -27.45 33.59 9.18
CA THR A 35 -26.29 34.22 8.52
C THR A 35 -25.47 35.01 9.55
N ALA A 36 -26.11 35.79 10.42
CA ALA A 36 -25.43 36.50 11.51
C ALA A 36 -24.80 35.54 12.54
N ALA A 37 -25.46 34.41 12.85
CA ALA A 37 -24.89 33.39 13.73
C ALA A 37 -23.67 32.72 13.12
N ALA A 38 -23.68 32.45 11.81
CA ALA A 38 -22.52 31.91 11.08
C ALA A 38 -21.34 32.90 11.08
N ASP A 39 -21.60 34.19 10.89
CA ASP A 39 -20.57 35.23 10.95
C ASP A 39 -19.98 35.39 12.36
N ILE A 40 -20.82 35.30 13.40
CA ILE A 40 -20.38 35.36 14.81
C ILE A 40 -19.56 34.13 15.19
N LEU A 41 -19.93 32.93 14.71
CA LEU A 41 -19.19 31.68 14.94
C LEU A 41 -17.87 31.60 14.15
N ALA A 42 -17.76 32.31 13.04
CA ALA A 42 -16.53 32.40 12.27
C ALA A 42 -15.41 33.12 13.05
N ILE A 43 -15.76 34.11 13.88
CA ILE A 43 -14.78 34.92 14.62
C ILE A 43 -13.96 34.07 15.64
N PRO A 44 -14.57 33.25 16.53
CA PRO A 44 -13.83 32.33 17.40
C PRO A 44 -12.95 31.34 16.64
N SER A 45 -13.43 30.82 15.51
CA SER A 45 -12.66 29.86 14.70
C SER A 45 -11.40 30.47 14.11
N LEU A 46 -11.46 31.75 13.72
CA LEU A 46 -10.35 32.52 13.19
C LEU A 46 -9.34 32.87 14.29
N ILE A 47 -9.83 33.25 15.47
CA ILE A 47 -8.99 33.49 16.66
C ILE A 47 -8.23 32.23 17.06
N ILE A 48 -8.89 31.06 17.10
CA ILE A 48 -8.23 29.78 17.41
C ILE A 48 -7.19 29.43 16.33
N SER A 49 -7.47 29.68 15.05
CA SER A 49 -6.50 29.43 13.97
C SER A 49 -5.25 30.33 14.08
N LEU A 50 -5.43 31.60 14.47
CA LEU A 50 -4.36 32.56 14.72
C LEU A 50 -3.55 32.19 15.97
N ASP A 51 -4.22 31.73 17.03
CA ASP A 51 -3.58 31.33 18.28
C ASP A 51 -2.79 30.03 18.12
N VAL A 52 -3.28 29.07 17.32
CA VAL A 52 -2.52 27.88 16.90
C VAL A 52 -1.30 28.28 16.05
N LEU A 53 -1.43 29.23 15.13
CA LEU A 53 -0.29 29.74 14.36
C LEU A 53 0.73 30.51 15.22
N HIS A 54 0.27 31.21 16.26
CA HIS A 54 1.14 31.98 17.16
C HIS A 54 1.82 31.10 18.23
N THR A 55 1.16 30.04 18.68
CA THR A 55 1.71 29.04 19.61
C THR A 55 2.69 28.09 18.93
N VAL A 56 2.49 27.77 17.65
CA VAL A 56 3.54 27.19 16.81
C VAL A 56 4.48 28.32 16.40
N GLN A 57 5.40 28.72 17.27
CA GLN A 57 6.47 29.65 16.91
C GLN A 57 7.36 29.02 15.82
N ILE A 58 6.97 29.19 14.55
CA ILE A 58 7.80 28.86 13.39
C ILE A 58 8.88 29.95 13.33
N THR A 59 9.94 29.76 14.10
CA THR A 59 11.14 30.58 13.94
C THR A 59 11.75 30.28 12.57
N PRO A 60 12.45 31.25 11.94
CA PRO A 60 13.19 31.01 10.71
C PRO A 60 14.17 29.83 10.82
N GLU A 61 14.72 29.61 12.02
CA GLU A 61 15.58 28.48 12.35
C GLU A 61 14.83 27.14 12.33
N ASN A 62 13.65 27.05 12.96
CA ASN A 62 12.81 25.86 12.92
C ASN A 62 12.35 25.53 11.49
N PHE A 63 12.01 26.54 10.69
CA PHE A 63 11.66 26.37 9.28
C PHE A 63 12.86 25.89 8.44
N ASN A 64 14.04 26.48 8.62
CA ASN A 64 15.25 26.07 7.93
C ASN A 64 15.66 24.64 8.31
N ASN A 65 15.56 24.28 9.59
CA ASN A 65 15.81 22.92 10.06
C ASN A 65 14.82 21.92 9.47
N TYR A 66 13.53 22.25 9.45
CA TYR A 66 12.52 21.44 8.77
C TYR A 66 12.80 21.28 7.27
N SER A 67 13.11 22.37 6.56
CA SER A 67 13.46 22.34 5.15
C SER A 67 14.70 21.47 4.87
N LYS A 68 15.73 21.53 5.74
CA LYS A 68 16.90 20.67 5.65
C LYS A 68 16.53 19.21 5.84
N VAL A 69 15.73 18.88 6.86
CA VAL A 69 15.24 17.52 7.11
C VAL A 69 14.47 17.00 5.88
N CYS A 70 13.54 17.79 5.33
CA CYS A 70 12.82 17.41 4.11
C CYS A 70 13.74 17.20 2.91
N SER A 71 14.77 18.05 2.74
CA SER A 71 15.74 17.89 1.65
C SER A 71 16.54 16.59 1.77
N ILE A 72 16.95 16.24 3.00
CA ILE A 72 17.68 15.00 3.28
C ILE A 72 16.77 13.79 3.03
N GLU A 73 15.54 13.82 3.55
CA GLU A 73 14.55 12.75 3.32
C GLU A 73 14.27 12.52 1.83
N ASN A 74 14.13 13.60 1.05
CA ASN A 74 13.92 13.51 -0.40
C ASN A 74 15.14 12.92 -1.13
N VAL A 75 16.36 13.30 -0.74
CA VAL A 75 17.60 12.72 -1.32
C VAL A 75 17.68 11.23 -0.99
N THR A 76 17.47 10.85 0.27
CA THR A 76 17.47 9.44 0.70
C THR A 76 16.42 8.62 -0.05
N LYS A 77 15.21 9.15 -0.23
CA LYS A 77 14.15 8.51 -1.02
C LYS A 77 14.56 8.31 -2.48
N SER A 78 15.21 9.31 -3.08
CA SER A 78 15.73 9.22 -4.46
C SER A 78 16.79 8.13 -4.58
N GLU A 79 17.77 8.09 -3.66
CA GLU A 79 18.83 7.10 -3.65
C GLU A 79 18.30 5.67 -3.47
N ILE A 80 17.32 5.48 -2.58
CA ILE A 80 16.64 4.19 -2.37
C ILE A 80 15.92 3.74 -3.64
N LYS A 81 15.19 4.65 -4.30
CA LYS A 81 14.49 4.37 -5.56
C LYS A 81 15.45 4.00 -6.69
N GLU A 82 16.55 4.74 -6.84
CA GLU A 82 17.58 4.46 -7.84
C GLU A 82 18.28 3.13 -7.62
N ARG A 83 18.65 2.81 -6.37
CA ARG A 83 19.24 1.51 -6.00
C ARG A 83 18.29 0.36 -6.34
N ALA A 84 17.02 0.49 -5.97
CA ALA A 84 16.01 -0.51 -6.27
C ALA A 84 15.80 -0.67 -7.79
N LYS A 85 15.71 0.44 -8.53
CA LYS A 85 15.59 0.43 -10.00
C LYS A 85 16.76 -0.28 -10.67
N SER A 86 17.99 0.04 -10.28
CA SER A 86 19.20 -0.61 -10.79
C SER A 86 19.20 -2.12 -10.52
N ALA A 87 18.76 -2.54 -9.32
CA ALA A 87 18.60 -3.95 -8.99
C ALA A 87 17.49 -4.63 -9.82
N PHE A 88 16.37 -3.94 -10.07
CA PHE A 88 15.30 -4.44 -10.93
C PHE A 88 15.78 -4.65 -12.37
N ASP A 89 16.44 -3.65 -12.96
CA ASP A 89 16.98 -3.70 -14.31
C ASP A 89 17.96 -4.87 -14.49
N SER A 90 18.84 -5.08 -13.51
CA SER A 90 19.98 -6.01 -13.64
C SER A 90 19.69 -7.45 -13.19
N LYS A 91 18.83 -7.65 -12.18
CA LYS A 91 18.67 -8.94 -11.47
C LYS A 91 17.27 -9.54 -11.54
N LEU A 92 16.18 -8.75 -11.63
CA LEU A 92 14.81 -9.25 -11.46
C LEU A 92 14.45 -10.39 -12.43
N GLY A 93 14.74 -10.23 -13.72
CA GLY A 93 14.48 -11.26 -14.74
C GLY A 93 15.27 -12.55 -14.49
N LYS A 94 16.54 -12.43 -14.11
CA LYS A 94 17.44 -13.56 -13.82
C LYS A 94 16.98 -14.32 -12.57
N LEU A 95 16.52 -13.62 -11.55
CA LEU A 95 16.01 -14.22 -10.32
C LEU A 95 14.69 -14.93 -10.51
N LYS A 96 13.79 -14.42 -11.37
CA LYS A 96 12.58 -15.16 -11.75
C LYS A 96 12.91 -16.50 -12.42
N GLN A 97 13.95 -16.54 -13.25
CA GLN A 97 14.42 -17.79 -13.86
C GLN A 97 15.03 -18.72 -12.80
N LEU A 98 15.91 -18.21 -11.95
CA LEU A 98 16.50 -18.98 -10.85
C LEU A 98 15.42 -19.56 -9.91
N LYS A 99 14.37 -18.79 -9.60
CA LYS A 99 13.23 -19.23 -8.79
C LYS A 99 12.53 -20.44 -9.42
N LYS A 100 12.37 -20.46 -10.74
CA LYS A 100 11.79 -21.61 -11.46
C LYS A 100 12.68 -22.84 -11.32
N ILE A 101 14.00 -22.67 -11.36
CA ILE A 101 14.97 -23.75 -11.17
C ILE A 101 14.87 -24.31 -9.74
N CYS A 102 14.90 -23.44 -8.71
CA CYS A 102 14.73 -23.86 -7.31
C CYS A 102 13.39 -24.56 -7.06
N ARG A 103 12.32 -24.09 -7.70
CA ARG A 103 11.01 -24.72 -7.65
C ARG A 103 11.04 -26.12 -8.28
N GLY A 104 11.62 -26.28 -9.47
CA GLY A 104 11.75 -27.58 -10.11
C GLY A 104 12.56 -28.56 -9.26
N PHE A 105 13.63 -28.07 -8.64
CA PHE A 105 14.44 -28.82 -7.68
C PHE A 105 13.59 -29.34 -6.49
N TYR A 106 12.76 -28.48 -5.88
CA TYR A 106 11.84 -28.90 -4.81
C TYR A 106 10.89 -30.02 -5.24
N TYR A 107 10.24 -29.90 -6.39
CA TYR A 107 9.31 -30.93 -6.86
C TYR A 107 10.02 -32.24 -7.20
N ASN A 108 11.26 -32.19 -7.68
CA ASN A 108 12.05 -33.40 -7.90
C ASN A 108 12.40 -34.09 -6.58
N ILE A 109 12.69 -33.34 -5.51
CA ILE A 109 12.90 -33.92 -4.17
C ILE A 109 11.64 -34.60 -3.67
N GLU A 110 10.48 -33.92 -3.71
CA GLU A 110 9.23 -34.50 -3.22
C GLU A 110 8.78 -35.72 -4.05
N GLY A 111 9.09 -35.73 -5.34
CA GLY A 111 8.81 -36.86 -6.23
C GLY A 111 9.86 -37.97 -6.22
N GLU A 112 10.89 -37.87 -5.36
CA GLU A 112 12.04 -38.79 -5.32
C GLU A 112 12.70 -39.00 -6.70
N ALA A 113 12.68 -37.96 -7.54
CA ALA A 113 13.19 -37.98 -8.89
C ALA A 113 14.68 -37.64 -8.94
N ASP A 114 15.38 -38.15 -9.96
CA ASP A 114 16.78 -37.83 -10.18
C ASP A 114 16.96 -36.33 -10.50
N ILE A 115 17.95 -35.72 -9.84
CA ILE A 115 18.29 -34.30 -10.00
C ILE A 115 19.61 -34.20 -10.75
N ALA A 116 19.60 -33.49 -11.89
CA ALA A 116 20.81 -33.23 -12.65
C ALA A 116 21.80 -32.39 -11.82
N GLY A 117 23.07 -32.80 -11.78
CA GLY A 117 24.12 -32.06 -11.07
C GLY A 117 24.30 -30.61 -11.58
N THR A 118 23.93 -30.33 -12.83
CA THR A 118 23.89 -28.97 -13.39
C THR A 118 22.88 -28.07 -12.67
N VAL A 119 21.72 -28.60 -12.27
CA VAL A 119 20.69 -27.87 -11.50
C VAL A 119 21.22 -27.53 -10.12
N VAL A 120 21.82 -28.52 -9.43
CA VAL A 120 22.46 -28.33 -8.11
C VAL A 120 23.53 -27.25 -8.18
N ASN A 121 24.44 -27.34 -9.14
CA ASN A 121 25.52 -26.36 -9.32
C ASN A 121 24.99 -24.95 -9.61
N GLN A 122 23.93 -24.84 -10.42
CA GLN A 122 23.29 -23.55 -10.71
C GLN A 122 22.66 -22.93 -9.47
N ILE A 123 22.02 -23.72 -8.60
CA ILE A 123 21.43 -23.21 -7.36
C ILE A 123 22.53 -22.81 -6.37
N ASN A 124 23.50 -23.69 -6.11
CA ASN A 124 24.57 -23.43 -5.14
C ASN A 124 25.41 -22.20 -5.50
N SER A 125 25.69 -21.98 -6.79
CA SER A 125 26.47 -20.82 -7.24
C SER A 125 25.71 -19.49 -7.19
N ARG A 126 24.38 -19.51 -7.10
CA ARG A 126 23.54 -18.30 -7.32
C ARG A 126 22.49 -18.04 -6.24
N LYS A 127 22.25 -18.94 -5.30
CA LYS A 127 21.23 -18.79 -4.24
C LYS A 127 21.37 -17.48 -3.44
N ASN A 128 22.60 -17.00 -3.24
CA ASN A 128 22.87 -15.73 -2.55
C ASN A 128 22.31 -14.52 -3.31
N GLU A 129 22.13 -14.60 -4.63
CA GLU A 129 21.57 -13.51 -5.44
C GLU A 129 20.16 -13.11 -4.97
N PHE A 130 19.38 -14.05 -4.39
CA PHE A 130 18.08 -13.72 -3.81
C PHE A 130 18.22 -12.79 -2.60
N TYR A 131 19.19 -13.07 -1.72
CA TYR A 131 19.46 -12.24 -0.55
C TYR A 131 19.96 -10.85 -0.94
N ASP A 132 20.94 -10.78 -1.84
CA ASP A 132 21.50 -9.51 -2.29
C ASP A 132 20.42 -8.62 -2.91
N PHE A 133 19.59 -9.20 -3.79
CA PHE A 133 18.47 -8.48 -4.38
C PHE A 133 17.43 -8.03 -3.34
N PHE A 134 17.13 -8.88 -2.35
CA PHE A 134 16.23 -8.50 -1.26
C PHE A 134 16.79 -7.30 -0.48
N ILE A 135 18.09 -7.29 -0.16
CA ILE A 135 18.72 -6.16 0.53
C ILE A 135 18.68 -4.88 -0.31
N ASP A 136 18.96 -4.98 -1.61
CA ASP A 136 18.97 -3.84 -2.53
C ASP A 136 17.58 -3.20 -2.71
N THR A 137 16.50 -3.97 -2.53
CA THR A 137 15.15 -3.55 -2.91
C THR A 137 14.15 -3.48 -1.75
N LYS A 138 14.43 -4.12 -0.59
CA LYS A 138 13.52 -4.13 0.56
C LYS A 138 13.15 -2.73 1.04
N GLU A 139 14.10 -1.80 1.07
CA GLU A 139 13.82 -0.48 1.64
C GLU A 139 12.79 0.27 0.80
N TYR A 140 12.97 0.27 -0.52
CA TYR A 140 11.99 0.82 -1.46
C TYR A 140 10.65 0.08 -1.38
N ILE A 141 10.65 -1.25 -1.38
CA ILE A 141 9.42 -2.04 -1.36
C ILE A 141 8.62 -1.78 -0.06
N PHE A 142 9.29 -1.72 1.09
CA PHE A 142 8.63 -1.61 2.39
C PHE A 142 8.27 -0.17 2.77
N HIS A 143 9.16 0.79 2.53
CA HIS A 143 8.99 2.16 3.00
C HIS A 143 8.30 3.05 1.98
N ASP A 144 8.54 2.83 0.69
CA ASP A 144 8.02 3.70 -0.37
C ASP A 144 6.87 3.06 -1.13
N TYR A 145 7.07 1.88 -1.70
CA TYR A 145 6.03 1.25 -2.50
C TYR A 145 4.84 0.86 -1.62
N PHE A 146 5.04 0.07 -0.56
CA PHE A 146 3.95 -0.40 0.30
C PHE A 146 3.23 0.71 1.08
N ARG A 147 3.96 1.75 1.52
CA ARG A 147 3.41 2.88 2.29
C ARG A 147 2.66 3.88 1.40
N ASN A 148 3.18 4.17 0.21
CA ASN A 148 2.55 5.09 -0.75
C ASN A 148 1.50 4.39 -1.60
N SER A 149 1.56 3.05 -1.74
CA SER A 149 0.45 2.21 -2.24
C SER A 149 -0.65 2.07 -1.19
N ASN A 150 -0.97 3.18 -0.52
CA ASN A 150 -2.07 3.34 0.38
C ASN A 150 -3.28 2.63 -0.23
N PHE A 151 -3.59 1.45 0.31
CA PHE A 151 -4.81 0.69 0.07
C PHE A 151 -6.08 1.49 0.43
N SER A 152 -5.92 2.76 0.84
CA SER A 152 -6.96 3.70 1.22
C SER A 152 -7.77 4.27 0.06
N GLY A 153 -7.37 4.05 -1.20
CA GLY A 153 -8.13 4.48 -2.39
C GLY A 153 -8.79 3.35 -3.20
N ILE A 154 -8.45 2.09 -2.95
CA ILE A 154 -8.91 0.96 -3.77
C ILE A 154 -9.88 0.10 -2.97
N SER A 155 -11.06 0.66 -2.71
CA SER A 155 -12.26 -0.10 -2.29
C SER A 155 -12.98 -0.77 -3.47
N LYS A 156 -12.34 -0.88 -4.64
CA LYS A 156 -12.82 -1.76 -5.70
C LYS A 156 -12.41 -3.18 -5.31
N SER A 157 -13.41 -3.97 -4.93
CA SER A 157 -13.32 -5.39 -4.55
C SER A 157 -12.13 -6.10 -5.19
N PHE A 158 -11.01 -6.16 -4.48
CA PHE A 158 -9.95 -7.07 -4.86
C PHE A 158 -10.51 -8.47 -4.73
N SER A 159 -10.40 -9.27 -5.79
CA SER A 159 -10.64 -10.70 -5.68
C SER A 159 -9.76 -11.25 -4.56
N LYS A 160 -10.25 -12.26 -3.83
CA LYS A 160 -9.48 -12.93 -2.77
C LYS A 160 -8.08 -13.36 -3.25
N GLU A 161 -7.97 -13.76 -4.52
CA GLU A 161 -6.71 -14.08 -5.20
C GLU A 161 -5.72 -12.90 -5.29
N THR A 162 -6.20 -11.66 -5.40
CA THR A 162 -5.32 -10.47 -5.45
C THR A 162 -4.81 -10.11 -4.06
N LEU A 163 -5.62 -10.33 -3.01
CA LEU A 163 -5.20 -10.13 -1.63
C LEU A 163 -4.19 -11.20 -1.18
N ASP A 164 -4.40 -12.46 -1.57
CA ASP A 164 -3.47 -13.57 -1.24
C ASP A 164 -2.09 -13.42 -1.90
N ARG A 165 -1.99 -12.61 -2.95
CA ARG A 165 -0.75 -12.28 -3.67
C ARG A 165 0.07 -11.16 -3.01
N ILE A 166 -0.49 -10.46 -2.03
CA ILE A 166 0.19 -9.37 -1.34
C ILE A 166 0.91 -9.94 -0.13
N LEU A 167 2.18 -9.56 0.03
CA LEU A 167 2.96 -9.91 1.21
C LEU A 167 2.53 -9.06 2.41
N SER A 168 2.23 -9.73 3.52
CA SER A 168 2.10 -9.11 4.83
C SER A 168 3.48 -8.68 5.38
N GLN A 169 3.49 -7.74 6.34
CA GLN A 169 4.72 -7.33 7.04
C GLN A 169 5.43 -8.50 7.74
N ASN A 170 4.68 -9.50 8.20
CA ASN A 170 5.26 -10.71 8.83
C ASN A 170 5.94 -11.62 7.80
N GLU A 171 5.27 -11.91 6.67
CA GLU A 171 5.85 -12.69 5.58
C GLU A 171 7.14 -12.05 5.03
N MET A 172 7.15 -10.72 4.98
CA MET A 172 8.31 -9.92 4.62
C MET A 172 9.52 -10.12 5.55
N LEU A 173 9.31 -10.20 6.87
CA LEU A 173 10.37 -10.55 7.84
C LEU A 173 10.82 -12.00 7.66
N GLN A 174 9.89 -12.90 7.39
CA GLN A 174 10.19 -14.31 7.14
C GLN A 174 11.10 -14.51 5.92
N ILE A 175 10.90 -13.74 4.85
CA ILE A 175 11.77 -13.77 3.67
C ILE A 175 13.23 -13.52 4.08
N SER A 176 13.50 -12.47 4.86
CA SER A 176 14.86 -12.13 5.28
C SER A 176 15.53 -13.30 6.01
N ASN A 177 14.84 -13.90 6.99
CA ASN A 177 15.38 -15.00 7.78
C ASN A 177 15.59 -16.25 6.93
N LYS A 178 14.63 -16.58 6.08
CA LYS A 178 14.67 -17.79 5.24
C LYS A 178 15.68 -17.70 4.10
N LEU A 179 15.98 -16.50 3.60
CA LEU A 179 17.08 -16.31 2.65
C LEU A 179 18.46 -16.50 3.32
N VAL A 180 18.61 -16.10 4.58
CA VAL A 180 19.83 -16.37 5.35
C VAL A 180 20.00 -17.87 5.60
N GLU A 181 18.92 -18.58 5.92
CA GLU A 181 18.92 -20.04 6.05
C GLU A 181 19.25 -20.72 4.71
N LEU A 182 18.61 -20.30 3.62
CA LEU A 182 18.84 -20.81 2.26
C LEU A 182 20.33 -20.77 1.88
N ASN A 183 21.01 -19.68 2.21
CA ASN A 183 22.43 -19.51 1.87
C ASN A 183 23.34 -20.53 2.58
N LYS A 184 22.89 -21.12 3.70
CA LYS A 184 23.62 -22.15 4.45
C LYS A 184 23.40 -23.57 3.91
N ILE A 185 22.32 -23.80 3.16
CA ILE A 185 21.96 -25.12 2.65
C ILE A 185 22.92 -25.54 1.54
N ASP A 186 23.63 -26.66 1.68
CA ASP A 186 24.35 -27.25 0.55
C ASP A 186 23.45 -28.21 -0.23
N PHE A 187 23.15 -27.85 -1.47
CA PHE A 187 22.26 -28.61 -2.35
C PHE A 187 22.92 -29.86 -2.95
N THR A 188 24.19 -30.16 -2.65
CA THR A 188 24.88 -31.36 -3.13
C THR A 188 24.50 -32.63 -2.36
N GLU A 189 23.96 -32.52 -1.15
CA GLU A 189 23.53 -33.67 -0.38
C GLU A 189 22.30 -34.32 -1.03
N LYS A 190 22.42 -35.62 -1.32
CA LYS A 190 21.36 -36.41 -1.98
C LYS A 190 20.07 -36.46 -1.15
N ASN A 191 20.20 -36.30 0.18
CA ASN A 191 19.11 -36.23 1.14
C ASN A 191 19.25 -34.95 1.97
N LEU A 192 18.58 -33.88 1.55
CA LEU A 192 18.47 -32.67 2.36
C LEU A 192 17.76 -32.97 3.68
N ALA A 193 18.21 -32.30 4.75
CA ALA A 193 17.51 -32.32 6.03
C ALA A 193 16.07 -31.82 5.87
N GLU A 194 15.14 -32.33 6.67
CA GLU A 194 13.72 -31.97 6.56
C GLU A 194 13.50 -30.45 6.75
N HIS A 195 14.27 -29.85 7.66
CA HIS A 195 14.31 -28.40 7.85
C HIS A 195 14.66 -27.64 6.55
N ASP A 196 15.63 -28.13 5.79
CA ASP A 196 16.10 -27.45 4.57
C ASP A 196 15.06 -27.56 3.46
N LYS A 197 14.38 -28.70 3.38
CA LYS A 197 13.22 -28.87 2.49
C LYS A 197 12.10 -27.89 2.85
N ASP A 198 11.81 -27.69 4.13
CA ASP A 198 10.81 -26.72 4.58
C ASP A 198 11.16 -25.29 4.17
N VAL A 199 12.43 -24.90 4.29
CA VAL A 199 12.90 -23.57 3.83
C VAL A 199 12.67 -23.41 2.32
N ILE A 200 13.08 -24.40 1.54
CA ILE A 200 12.93 -24.40 0.07
C ILE A 200 11.45 -24.35 -0.30
N LYS A 201 10.62 -25.17 0.35
CA LYS A 201 9.17 -25.22 0.15
C LYS A 201 8.53 -23.85 0.40
N LEU A 202 8.77 -23.28 1.57
CA LEU A 202 8.17 -22.00 1.98
C LEU A 202 8.55 -20.85 1.02
N LEU A 203 9.79 -20.84 0.54
CA LEU A 203 10.28 -19.82 -0.38
C LEU A 203 9.77 -20.03 -1.82
N PHE A 204 9.80 -21.25 -2.34
CA PHE A 204 9.76 -21.50 -3.79
C PHE A 204 8.55 -22.28 -4.30
N ILE A 205 7.67 -22.78 -3.43
CA ILE A 205 6.39 -23.39 -3.83
C ILE A 205 5.52 -22.39 -4.61
N ASP A 206 4.45 -22.89 -5.22
CA ASP A 206 3.43 -22.04 -5.84
C ASP A 206 2.82 -21.06 -4.84
N ASN A 207 2.84 -19.77 -5.20
CA ASN A 207 2.53 -18.66 -4.30
C ASN A 207 3.37 -18.63 -3.01
N GLY A 208 4.56 -19.25 -3.01
CA GLY A 208 5.54 -19.15 -1.92
C GLY A 208 6.06 -17.73 -1.75
N LEU A 209 6.78 -17.49 -0.65
CA LEU A 209 7.19 -16.13 -0.26
C LEU A 209 8.00 -15.41 -1.34
N MET A 210 8.93 -16.12 -1.99
CA MET A 210 9.77 -15.53 -3.03
C MET A 210 8.98 -15.23 -4.30
N ASP A 211 7.95 -16.02 -4.59
CA ASP A 211 7.06 -15.78 -5.73
C ASP A 211 6.24 -14.50 -5.52
N LYS A 212 5.61 -14.37 -4.35
CA LYS A 212 4.88 -13.16 -3.97
C LYS A 212 5.79 -11.93 -4.01
N TYR A 213 7.01 -12.05 -3.49
CA TYR A 213 7.96 -10.94 -3.46
C TYR A 213 8.39 -10.49 -4.85
N LEU A 214 8.82 -11.42 -5.71
CA LEU A 214 9.25 -11.06 -7.06
C LEU A 214 8.09 -10.49 -7.89
N ASN A 215 6.86 -10.95 -7.67
CA ASN A 215 5.66 -10.38 -8.29
C ASN A 215 5.38 -8.95 -7.78
N MET A 216 5.55 -8.70 -6.48
CA MET A 216 5.47 -7.36 -5.91
C MET A 216 6.56 -6.44 -6.49
N CYS A 217 7.82 -6.89 -6.57
CA CYS A 217 8.90 -6.15 -7.22
C CYS A 217 8.62 -5.85 -8.69
N THR A 218 7.98 -6.77 -9.41
CA THR A 218 7.58 -6.55 -10.81
C THR A 218 6.56 -5.43 -10.93
N SER A 219 5.57 -5.44 -10.04
CA SER A 219 4.52 -4.41 -10.00
C SER A 219 5.12 -3.05 -9.63
N ALA A 220 6.00 -3.03 -8.64
CA ALA A 220 6.70 -1.84 -8.18
C ALA A 220 7.67 -1.27 -9.21
N TYR A 221 8.31 -2.13 -10.01
CA TYR A 221 9.15 -1.71 -11.11
C TYR A 221 8.32 -1.13 -12.27
N ALA A 222 7.18 -1.76 -12.60
CA ALA A 222 6.28 -1.24 -13.62
C ALA A 222 5.71 0.14 -13.26
N SER A 223 5.41 0.39 -11.97
CA SER A 223 4.94 1.71 -11.53
C SER A 223 6.01 2.80 -11.66
N MET A 224 7.31 2.46 -11.62
CA MET A 224 8.38 3.45 -11.83
C MET A 224 8.43 4.00 -13.26
N GLY A 225 7.95 3.24 -14.26
CA GLY A 225 7.93 3.66 -15.66
C GLY A 225 6.70 4.47 -16.06
N ASN A 226 5.69 4.56 -15.19
CA ASN A 226 4.43 5.28 -15.45
C ASN A 226 4.35 6.63 -14.71
N GLU A 227 5.47 7.10 -14.12
CA GLU A 227 5.57 8.39 -13.42
C GLU A 227 6.13 9.53 -14.32
N GLU A 228 6.18 9.32 -15.65
CA GLU A 228 6.40 10.37 -16.66
C GLU A 228 5.08 10.95 -17.17
#